data_AF-A0A6P8J805-F1
#
_entry.id   AF-A0A6P8J805-F1
#
_cell.length_a   1.000
_cell.length_b   1.000
_cell.length_c   1.000
_cell.angle_alpha   90.00
_cell.angle_beta   90.00
_cell.angle_gamma   90.00
#
_symmetry.space_group_name_H-M   'P 1'
#
loop_
_entity.id
_entity.type
_entity.pdbx_description
1 polymer ?
#
loop_
_entity_poly.entity_id
_entity_poly.type
_entity_poly.pdbx_seq_one_letter_code
_entity_poly.pdbx_strand_id
1 'polypeptide(L)'
;VYLPVPKYIPRPSFTVNAPNEAHQADLLFLPHDKVRRKTYRYALTVVDIASRYKDAEPITSKDSGEVAEALGRIYKRVLKWPKLLQMDAGTEFMGVVTKTLKGHDTKIRRAEAEYHRGQSIVERFNKTLAERLFGYQYWKELEDLSKRNREWTQRLPQVVAALNNEEARATGMKPKDAIKKKHVEHKSYVRSSRAVGLKEKKLPLDIVLRYLYQQGELEGGSKRATDPNWSLETYEISKSVTKEGQPVLYYLNGPSRGFVKEIERVE
;
A
#
# COMPACT_ATOMS: atom_id res chain seq x y z
N VAL A 1 -23.24 -21.81 16.10
CA VAL A 1 -22.72 -21.89 14.72
C VAL A 1 -22.07 -20.55 14.40
N TYR A 2 -20.77 -20.51 14.10
CA TYR A 2 -20.09 -19.26 13.78
C TYR A 2 -20.59 -18.73 12.43
N LEU A 3 -20.95 -17.45 12.37
CA LEU A 3 -21.38 -16.83 11.12
C LEU A 3 -20.27 -16.91 10.07
N PRO A 4 -20.61 -17.14 8.79
CA PRO A 4 -19.62 -17.15 7.72
C PRO A 4 -18.96 -15.78 7.58
N VAL A 5 -17.74 -15.76 7.05
CA VAL A 5 -17.04 -14.50 6.76
C VAL A 5 -17.78 -13.77 5.63
N PRO A 6 -18.10 -12.46 5.78
CA PRO A 6 -18.72 -11.70 4.71
C PRO A 6 -17.88 -11.73 3.43
N LYS A 7 -18.53 -11.97 2.28
CA LYS A 7 -17.86 -11.98 0.96
C LYS A 7 -17.23 -10.63 0.61
N TYR A 8 -17.79 -9.54 1.12
CA TYR A 8 -17.30 -8.18 0.89
C TYR A 8 -17.41 -7.35 2.16
N ILE A 9 -16.31 -6.73 2.57
CA ILE A 9 -16.24 -5.86 3.75
C ILE A 9 -15.88 -4.46 3.25
N PRO A 10 -16.80 -3.48 3.24
CA PRO A 10 -16.49 -2.10 2.88
C PRO A 10 -15.34 -1.57 3.76
N ARG A 11 -14.28 -1.06 3.14
CA ARG A 11 -13.12 -0.54 3.88
C ARG A 11 -13.02 0.97 3.75
N PRO A 12 -12.68 1.68 4.84
CA PRO A 12 -12.28 3.08 4.73
C PRO A 12 -11.04 3.16 3.84
N SER A 13 -11.06 4.10 2.92
CA SER A 13 -9.93 4.47 2.09
C SER A 13 -9.29 5.73 2.67
N PHE A 14 -7.96 5.70 2.85
CA PHE A 14 -7.19 6.92 3.06
C PHE A 14 -7.31 7.77 1.80
N THR A 15 -8.22 8.73 1.83
CA THR A 15 -8.53 9.61 0.69
C THR A 15 -7.51 10.74 0.68
N VAL A 16 -6.34 10.46 0.11
CA VAL A 16 -5.40 11.49 -0.35
C VAL A 16 -5.77 11.75 -1.80
N ASN A 17 -6.28 12.94 -2.08
CA ASN A 17 -6.83 13.27 -3.40
C ASN A 17 -6.00 14.33 -4.13
N ALA A 18 -5.10 15.04 -3.44
CA ALA A 18 -4.17 15.95 -4.09
C ALA A 18 -2.85 15.20 -4.43
N PRO A 19 -2.38 15.22 -5.68
CA PRO A 19 -1.08 14.66 -6.02
C PRO A 19 0.06 15.34 -5.27
N ASN A 20 1.10 14.57 -4.92
CA ASN A 20 2.23 14.98 -4.08
C ASN A 20 1.85 15.40 -2.65
N GLU A 21 0.66 15.06 -2.18
CA GLU A 21 0.32 15.26 -0.78
C GLU A 21 0.91 14.15 0.10
N ALA A 22 0.79 12.90 -0.34
CA ALA A 22 1.35 11.76 0.37
C ALA A 22 1.86 10.69 -0.59
N HIS A 23 3.07 10.19 -0.31
CA HIS A 23 3.71 9.12 -1.06
C HIS A 23 3.95 7.90 -0.17
N GLN A 24 4.07 6.74 -0.80
CA GLN A 24 4.59 5.51 -0.18
C GLN A 24 5.89 5.12 -0.86
N ALA A 25 6.88 4.71 -0.07
CA ALA A 25 8.15 4.20 -0.57
C ALA A 25 8.47 2.86 0.08
N ASP A 26 9.15 2.01 -0.70
CA ASP A 26 9.60 0.69 -0.28
C ASP A 26 10.83 0.28 -1.09
N LEU A 27 11.57 -0.70 -0.59
CA LEU A 27 12.77 -1.23 -1.23
C LEU A 27 12.52 -2.63 -1.79
N LEU A 28 12.40 -2.72 -3.11
CA LEU A 28 12.19 -3.99 -3.81
C LEU A 28 13.52 -4.70 -4.04
N PHE A 29 13.64 -5.94 -3.57
CA PHE A 29 14.79 -6.81 -3.83
C PHE A 29 14.66 -7.48 -5.20
N LEU A 30 15.74 -7.44 -5.98
CA LEU A 30 15.78 -8.01 -7.33
C LEU A 30 17.04 -8.87 -7.54
N PRO A 31 17.06 -9.77 -8.55
CA PRO A 31 18.25 -10.52 -8.91
C PRO A 31 19.45 -9.60 -9.14
N HIS A 32 20.65 -10.06 -8.79
CA HIS A 32 21.85 -9.23 -8.93
C HIS A 32 22.16 -8.96 -10.40
N ASP A 33 21.98 -7.71 -10.81
CA ASP A 33 22.19 -7.23 -12.18
C ASP A 33 23.49 -6.44 -12.25
N LYS A 34 24.45 -6.95 -13.02
CA LYS A 34 25.78 -6.34 -13.14
C LYS A 34 25.79 -5.46 -14.39
N VAL A 35 25.74 -4.15 -14.19
CA VAL A 35 25.84 -3.17 -15.26
C VAL A 35 27.17 -2.43 -15.14
N ARG A 36 28.04 -2.61 -16.14
CA ARG A 36 29.43 -2.12 -16.13
C ARG A 36 30.19 -2.62 -14.88
N ARG A 37 30.61 -1.70 -14.01
CA ARG A 37 31.36 -2.00 -12.77
C ARG A 37 30.49 -2.01 -11.51
N LYS A 38 29.17 -1.87 -11.64
CA LYS A 38 28.23 -1.83 -10.51
C LYS A 38 27.31 -3.05 -10.53
N THR A 39 26.95 -3.53 -9.34
CA THR A 39 25.98 -4.61 -9.16
C THR A 39 24.76 -4.03 -8.46
N TYR A 40 23.65 -3.93 -9.18
CA TYR A 40 22.36 -3.48 -8.66
C TYR A 40 21.63 -4.66 -8.04
N ARG A 41 21.08 -4.43 -6.84
CA ARG A 41 20.43 -5.47 -6.02
C ARG A 41 19.02 -5.08 -5.59
N TYR A 42 18.73 -3.79 -5.61
CA TYR A 42 17.48 -3.26 -5.11
C TYR A 42 16.95 -2.17 -6.04
N ALA A 43 15.63 -2.02 -6.09
CA ALA A 43 14.97 -0.85 -6.65
C ALA A 43 14.26 -0.10 -5.53
N LEU A 44 14.65 1.15 -5.29
CA LEU A 44 13.88 2.05 -4.45
C LEU A 44 12.63 2.45 -5.23
N THR A 45 11.47 2.15 -4.68
CA THR A 45 10.18 2.41 -5.33
C THR A 45 9.41 3.48 -4.58
N VAL A 46 8.75 4.37 -5.32
CA VAL A 46 7.92 5.45 -4.76
C VAL A 46 6.61 5.53 -5.53
N VAL A 47 5.50 5.63 -4.83
CA VAL A 47 4.17 5.80 -5.42
C VAL A 47 3.45 6.98 -4.80
N ASP A 48 2.96 7.90 -5.62
CA ASP A 48 2.03 8.93 -5.20
C ASP A 48 0.64 8.33 -4.94
N ILE A 49 0.12 8.52 -3.72
CA ILE A 49 -1.12 7.87 -3.29
C ILE A 49 -2.31 8.37 -4.13
N ALA A 50 -2.33 9.66 -4.48
CA ALA A 50 -3.48 10.26 -5.13
C ALA A 50 -3.58 9.92 -6.62
N SER A 51 -2.52 10.18 -7.37
CA SER A 51 -2.45 9.97 -8.81
C SER A 51 -2.12 8.54 -9.21
N ARG A 52 -1.60 7.74 -8.28
CA ARG A 52 -0.99 6.41 -8.53
C ARG A 52 0.25 6.48 -9.41
N TYR A 53 0.87 7.65 -9.53
CA TYR A 53 2.11 7.81 -10.27
C TYR A 53 3.22 7.06 -9.56
N LYS A 54 3.94 6.25 -10.32
CA LYS A 54 5.01 5.40 -9.80
C LYS A 54 6.35 5.91 -10.30
N ASP A 55 7.36 5.81 -9.46
CA ASP A 55 8.74 6.00 -9.87
C ASP A 55 9.61 4.96 -9.18
N ALA A 56 10.76 4.66 -9.77
CA ALA A 56 11.72 3.73 -9.19
C ALA A 56 13.15 4.09 -9.58
N GLU A 57 14.09 3.80 -8.69
CA GLU A 57 15.52 4.05 -8.88
C GLU A 57 16.31 2.79 -8.51
N PRO A 58 17.18 2.27 -9.39
CA PRO A 58 18.03 1.14 -9.07
C PRO A 58 19.15 1.58 -8.12
N ILE A 59 19.38 0.80 -7.06
CA ILE A 59 20.46 1.03 -6.09
C ILE A 59 21.27 -0.24 -5.85
N THR A 60 22.53 -0.03 -5.44
CA THR A 60 23.52 -1.09 -5.24
C THR A 60 23.60 -1.55 -3.80
N SER A 61 23.28 -0.70 -2.83
CA SER A 61 23.27 -1.02 -1.40
C SER A 61 22.02 -0.46 -0.71
N LYS A 62 21.80 -0.88 0.53
CA LYS A 62 20.76 -0.36 1.42
C LYS A 62 21.26 0.77 2.32
N ASP A 63 22.44 1.32 2.03
CA ASP A 63 22.98 2.40 2.83
C ASP A 63 22.05 3.62 2.81
N SER A 64 21.81 4.22 3.97
CA SER A 64 20.89 5.35 4.09
C SER A 64 21.31 6.56 3.26
N GLY A 65 22.61 6.74 2.98
CA GLY A 65 23.12 7.76 2.08
C GLY A 65 22.72 7.49 0.63
N GLU A 66 22.94 6.27 0.14
CA GLU A 66 22.54 5.88 -1.22
C GLU A 66 21.01 5.96 -1.42
N VAL A 67 20.23 5.56 -0.41
CA VAL A 67 18.77 5.69 -0.42
C VAL A 67 18.34 7.16 -0.49
N ALA A 68 18.98 8.04 0.28
CA ALA A 68 18.70 9.48 0.25
C ALA A 68 19.04 10.10 -1.12
N GLU A 69 20.16 9.73 -1.71
CA GLU A 69 20.52 10.17 -3.07
C GLU A 69 19.52 9.68 -4.11
N ALA A 70 19.08 8.42 -4.01
CA ALA A 70 18.09 7.83 -4.90
C ALA A 70 16.71 8.52 -4.78
N LEU A 71 16.26 8.85 -3.56
CA LEU A 71 15.09 9.70 -3.35
C LEU A 71 15.26 11.06 -4.04
N GLY A 72 16.43 11.69 -3.88
CA GLY A 72 16.75 12.93 -4.56
C GLY A 72 16.67 12.83 -6.08
N ARG A 73 17.11 11.71 -6.68
CA ARG A 73 16.97 11.45 -8.13
C ARG A 73 15.51 11.30 -8.54
N ILE A 74 14.70 10.58 -7.75
CA ILE A 74 13.25 10.43 -7.99
C ILE A 74 12.54 11.79 -7.97
N TYR A 75 12.76 12.60 -6.92
CA TYR A 75 12.07 13.88 -6.76
C TYR A 75 12.57 15.01 -7.68
N LYS A 76 13.70 14.80 -8.37
CA LYS A 76 14.13 15.66 -9.47
C LYS A 76 13.37 15.40 -10.78
N ARG A 77 12.65 14.27 -10.90
CA ARG A 77 11.83 13.92 -12.07
C ARG A 77 10.43 14.54 -11.98
N VAL A 78 9.40 13.71 -12.14
CA VAL A 78 7.99 14.14 -12.19
C VAL A 78 7.41 14.37 -10.80
N LEU A 79 7.71 13.47 -9.85
CA LEU A 79 7.26 13.59 -8.46
C LEU A 79 7.91 14.80 -7.78
N LYS A 80 7.19 15.41 -6.84
CA LYS A 80 7.69 16.46 -5.95
C LYS A 80 7.75 15.95 -4.53
N TRP A 81 8.58 16.59 -3.70
CA TRP A 81 8.65 16.24 -2.28
C TRP A 81 7.26 16.31 -1.64
N PRO A 82 6.79 15.23 -1.01
CA PRO A 82 5.43 15.19 -0.48
C PRO A 82 5.35 15.84 0.90
N LYS A 83 4.13 16.17 1.34
CA LYS A 83 3.91 16.56 2.74
C LYS A 83 4.08 15.38 3.70
N LEU A 84 3.78 14.17 3.23
CA LEU A 84 3.88 12.93 4.00
C LEU A 84 4.55 11.84 3.16
N LEU A 85 5.63 11.24 3.68
CA LEU A 85 6.20 10.01 3.13
C LEU A 85 5.98 8.85 4.10
N GLN A 86 5.35 7.79 3.59
CA GLN A 86 5.11 6.53 4.28
C GLN A 86 6.16 5.49 3.83
N MET A 87 6.81 4.85 4.79
CA MET A 87 7.90 3.87 4.57
C MET A 87 7.88 2.84 5.68
N ASP A 88 8.60 1.73 5.50
CA ASP A 88 8.73 0.73 6.56
C ASP A 88 9.63 1.24 7.70
N ALA A 89 9.72 0.45 8.76
CA ALA A 89 10.60 0.75 9.89
C ALA A 89 12.05 0.25 9.65
N GLY A 90 12.41 -0.03 8.39
CA GLY A 90 13.73 -0.50 7.99
C GLY A 90 14.82 0.52 8.32
N THR A 91 16.01 0.01 8.66
CA THR A 91 17.16 0.84 9.02
C THR A 91 17.68 1.65 7.82
N GLU A 92 17.43 1.17 6.60
CA GLU A 92 17.74 1.86 5.35
C GLU A 92 17.04 3.22 5.21
N PHE A 93 15.90 3.42 5.90
CA PHE A 93 15.13 4.67 5.87
C PHE A 93 15.35 5.55 7.11
N MET A 94 16.35 5.24 7.92
CA MET A 94 16.77 6.03 9.07
C MET A 94 17.96 6.93 8.72
N GLY A 95 18.53 7.61 9.72
CA GLY A 95 19.77 8.39 9.57
C GLY A 95 19.67 9.50 8.51
N VAL A 96 20.45 9.38 7.44
CA VAL A 96 20.57 10.39 6.36
C VAL A 96 19.24 10.62 5.65
N VAL A 97 18.44 9.56 5.45
CA VAL A 97 17.11 9.66 4.83
C VAL A 97 16.19 10.55 5.67
N THR A 98 16.19 10.36 7.00
CA THR A 98 15.38 11.17 7.91
C THR A 98 15.79 12.64 7.88
N LYS A 99 17.10 12.93 7.82
CA LYS A 99 17.61 14.31 7.71
C LYS A 99 17.18 14.94 6.38
N THR A 100 17.31 14.20 5.28
CA THR A 100 16.93 14.65 3.93
C THR A 100 15.45 15.01 3.85
N LEU A 101 14.57 14.15 4.38
CA LEU A 101 13.12 14.38 4.37
C LEU A 101 12.72 15.58 5.22
N LYS A 102 13.32 15.74 6.40
CA LYS A 102 13.11 16.92 7.25
C LYS A 102 13.56 18.21 6.57
N GLY A 103 14.68 18.17 5.83
CA GLY A 103 15.18 19.32 5.07
C GLY A 103 14.27 19.77 3.91
N HIS A 104 13.32 18.92 3.51
CA HIS A 104 12.30 19.21 2.49
C HIS A 104 10.89 19.35 3.09
N ASP A 105 10.77 19.58 4.41
CA ASP A 105 9.50 19.71 5.14
C ASP A 105 8.54 18.51 4.98
N THR A 106 9.08 17.34 4.67
CA THR A 106 8.32 16.10 4.53
C THR A 106 8.16 15.42 5.88
N LYS A 107 6.91 15.21 6.31
CA LYS A 107 6.59 14.39 7.49
C LYS A 107 6.84 12.92 7.18
N ILE A 108 7.35 12.17 8.15
CA ILE A 108 7.66 10.75 8.00
C ILE A 108 6.65 9.94 8.80
N ARG A 109 6.03 8.95 8.17
CA ARG A 109 5.23 7.94 8.86
C ARG A 109 5.82 6.56 8.60
N ARG A 110 6.23 5.90 9.66
CA ARG A 110 6.74 4.53 9.60
C ARG A 110 5.59 3.56 9.86
N ALA A 111 5.58 2.42 9.17
CA ALA A 111 4.65 1.35 9.51
C ALA A 111 4.95 0.83 10.92
N GLU A 112 3.97 0.90 11.81
CA GLU A 112 3.97 0.13 13.05
C GLU A 112 3.61 -1.32 12.72
N ALA A 113 4.18 -2.29 13.46
CA ALA A 113 3.97 -3.73 13.23
C ALA A 113 2.48 -4.13 13.20
N GLU A 114 1.59 -3.38 13.84
CA GLU A 114 0.15 -3.65 13.88
C GLU A 114 -0.65 -3.03 12.70
N TYR A 115 -0.03 -2.14 11.91
CA TYR A 115 -0.68 -1.36 10.85
C TYR A 115 -0.19 -1.73 9.43
N HIS A 116 -0.16 -3.03 9.12
CA HIS A 116 0.26 -3.58 7.81
C HIS A 116 -0.42 -2.94 6.58
N ARG A 117 -1.61 -2.35 6.71
CA ARG A 117 -2.37 -1.86 5.55
C ARG A 117 -1.91 -0.51 5.02
N GLY A 118 -1.06 0.18 5.78
CA GLY A 118 -0.52 1.49 5.45
C GLY A 118 0.37 1.51 4.20
N GLN A 119 0.86 0.36 3.73
CA GLN A 119 1.81 0.26 2.60
C GLN A 119 1.29 -0.55 1.40
N SER A 120 0.01 -0.97 1.46
CA SER A 120 -0.59 -1.84 0.44
C SER A 120 -0.53 -1.31 -1.01
N ILE A 121 -0.31 0.00 -1.21
CA ILE A 121 -0.22 0.60 -2.56
C ILE A 121 1.16 0.35 -3.15
N VAL A 122 2.23 0.64 -2.39
CA VAL A 122 3.61 0.40 -2.84
C VAL A 122 3.91 -1.10 -2.94
N GLU A 123 3.40 -1.92 -2.01
CA GLU A 123 3.51 -3.38 -2.10
C GLU A 123 2.89 -3.94 -3.40
N ARG A 124 1.70 -3.44 -3.75
CA ARG A 124 1.04 -3.81 -5.00
C ARG A 124 1.84 -3.36 -6.22
N PHE A 125 2.41 -2.15 -6.18
CA PHE A 125 3.28 -1.68 -7.24
C PHE A 125 4.52 -2.59 -7.38
N ASN A 126 5.17 -2.94 -6.27
CA ASN A 126 6.34 -3.81 -6.25
C ASN A 126 6.07 -5.18 -6.86
N LYS A 127 4.93 -5.77 -6.52
CA LYS A 127 4.47 -7.02 -7.15
C LYS A 127 4.33 -6.86 -8.67
N THR A 128 3.59 -5.85 -9.13
CA THR A 128 3.38 -5.64 -10.58
C THR A 128 4.68 -5.30 -11.31
N LEU A 129 5.57 -4.53 -10.68
CA LEU A 129 6.87 -4.19 -11.24
C LEU A 129 7.74 -5.45 -11.40
N ALA A 130 7.82 -6.28 -10.36
CA ALA A 130 8.55 -7.54 -10.40
C ALA A 130 8.01 -8.48 -11.49
N GLU A 131 6.68 -8.66 -11.58
CA GLU A 131 6.05 -9.49 -12.61
C GLU A 131 6.41 -9.03 -14.03
N ARG A 132 6.40 -7.71 -14.30
CA ARG A 132 6.75 -7.16 -15.62
C ARG A 132 8.25 -7.29 -15.95
N LEU A 133 9.12 -7.16 -14.95
CA LEU A 133 10.56 -7.34 -15.13
C LEU A 133 10.89 -8.83 -15.35
N PHE A 134 10.37 -9.71 -14.51
CA PHE A 134 10.63 -11.15 -14.58
C PHE A 134 10.01 -11.81 -15.81
N GLY A 135 8.84 -11.36 -16.28
CA GLY A 135 8.23 -11.90 -17.50
C GLY A 135 9.18 -11.84 -18.72
N TYR A 136 9.98 -10.79 -18.83
CA TYR A 136 11.01 -10.70 -19.87
C TYR A 136 12.23 -11.56 -19.59
N GLN A 137 12.68 -11.64 -18.33
CA GLN A 137 13.80 -12.50 -17.96
C GLN A 137 13.47 -13.96 -18.32
N TYR A 138 12.28 -14.43 -17.96
CA TYR A 138 11.80 -15.75 -18.31
C TYR A 138 11.69 -15.94 -19.83
N TRP A 139 11.16 -14.96 -20.55
CA TRP A 139 11.12 -15.03 -22.02
C TRP A 139 12.51 -15.18 -22.65
N LYS A 140 13.51 -14.47 -22.13
CA LYS A 140 14.91 -14.61 -22.57
C LYS A 140 15.56 -15.92 -22.15
N GLU A 141 15.23 -16.43 -20.97
CA GLU A 141 15.71 -17.74 -20.52
C GLU A 141 15.11 -18.88 -21.34
N LEU A 142 13.91 -18.71 -21.90
CA LEU A 142 13.33 -19.68 -22.86
C LEU A 142 14.09 -19.70 -24.20
N GLU A 143 14.75 -18.61 -24.59
CA GLU A 143 15.62 -18.59 -25.78
C GLU A 143 16.95 -19.32 -25.53
N ASP A 144 17.47 -19.30 -24.30
CA ASP A 144 18.71 -19.98 -23.90
C ASP A 144 18.63 -20.47 -22.45
N LEU A 145 18.20 -21.73 -22.27
CA LEU A 145 18.02 -22.38 -20.97
C LEU A 145 19.31 -22.50 -20.15
N SER A 146 20.48 -22.31 -20.77
CA SER A 146 21.77 -22.37 -20.09
C SER A 146 22.17 -21.06 -19.40
N LYS A 147 21.47 -19.95 -19.70
CA LYS A 147 21.80 -18.61 -19.21
C LYS A 147 20.65 -17.96 -18.48
N ARG A 148 20.85 -17.73 -17.17
CA ARG A 148 19.93 -16.93 -16.36
C ARG A 148 19.99 -15.45 -16.77
N ASN A 149 18.84 -14.86 -17.11
CA ASN A 149 18.75 -13.43 -17.41
C ASN A 149 18.48 -12.65 -16.13
N ARG A 150 19.33 -11.67 -15.83
CA ARG A 150 19.20 -10.79 -14.65
C ARG A 150 19.07 -9.32 -15.05
N GLU A 151 18.91 -9.03 -16.33
CA GLU A 151 18.86 -7.67 -16.85
C GLU A 151 17.51 -7.03 -16.52
N TRP A 152 17.49 -6.22 -15.47
CA TRP A 152 16.30 -5.45 -15.08
C TRP A 152 16.60 -3.96 -14.96
N THR A 153 17.85 -3.59 -14.67
CA THR A 153 18.27 -2.20 -14.42
C THR A 153 18.01 -1.32 -15.65
N GLN A 154 18.39 -1.79 -16.84
CA GLN A 154 18.23 -1.04 -18.09
C GLN A 154 16.76 -0.93 -18.53
N ARG A 155 15.93 -1.90 -18.11
CA ARG A 155 14.52 -1.99 -18.49
C ARG A 155 13.60 -1.28 -17.51
N LEU A 156 14.05 -1.06 -16.28
CA LEU A 156 13.28 -0.44 -15.22
C LEU A 156 12.60 0.88 -15.66
N PRO A 157 13.29 1.84 -16.30
CA PRO A 157 12.64 3.08 -16.73
C PRO A 157 11.49 2.86 -17.72
N GLN A 158 11.66 1.93 -18.67
CA GLN A 158 10.65 1.61 -19.69
C GLN A 158 9.42 0.95 -19.07
N VAL A 159 9.62 0.02 -18.12
CA VAL A 159 8.52 -0.64 -17.41
C VAL A 159 7.76 0.35 -16.54
N VAL A 160 8.45 1.22 -15.80
CA VAL A 160 7.79 2.27 -14.99
C VAL A 160 7.00 3.23 -15.89
N ALA A 161 7.57 3.65 -17.02
CA ALA A 161 6.87 4.51 -17.98
C ALA A 161 5.60 3.84 -18.54
N ALA A 162 5.67 2.55 -18.89
CA ALA A 162 4.51 1.78 -19.33
C ALA A 162 3.43 1.72 -18.23
N LEU A 163 3.81 1.40 -16.99
CA LEU A 163 2.88 1.35 -15.86
C LEU A 163 2.23 2.69 -15.49
N ASN A 164 2.85 3.81 -15.86
CA ASN A 164 2.27 5.15 -15.71
C ASN A 164 1.40 5.58 -16.91
N ASN A 165 1.45 4.84 -18.02
CA ASN A 165 0.63 5.05 -19.21
C ASN A 165 -0.57 4.11 -19.29
N GLU A 166 -0.64 3.09 -18.43
CA GLU A 166 -1.79 2.22 -18.25
C GLU A 166 -2.81 2.87 -17.30
N GLU A 167 -4.10 2.72 -17.58
CA GLU A 167 -5.15 3.27 -16.72
C GLU A 167 -5.15 2.58 -15.35
N ALA A 168 -4.95 3.38 -14.30
CA ALA A 168 -5.05 2.87 -12.94
C ALA A 168 -6.53 2.68 -12.59
N ARG A 169 -6.93 1.44 -12.31
CA ARG A 169 -8.31 1.09 -11.92
C ARG A 169 -8.89 2.01 -10.84
N ALA A 170 -8.06 2.43 -9.88
CA ALA A 170 -8.46 3.25 -8.73
C ALA A 170 -8.91 4.65 -9.10
N THR A 171 -8.32 5.25 -10.13
CA THR A 171 -8.64 6.61 -10.59
C THR A 171 -9.41 6.59 -11.91
N GLY A 172 -9.38 5.47 -12.65
CA GLY A 172 -9.86 5.41 -14.03
C GLY A 172 -9.04 6.27 -14.99
N MET A 173 -7.81 6.63 -14.61
CA MET A 173 -6.94 7.52 -15.38
C MET A 173 -5.54 6.95 -15.47
N LYS A 174 -4.80 7.37 -16.50
CA LYS A 174 -3.36 7.12 -16.57
C LYS A 174 -2.64 7.92 -15.50
N PRO A 175 -1.78 7.30 -14.67
CA PRO A 175 -1.06 8.01 -13.61
C PRO A 175 -0.29 9.25 -14.08
N LYS A 176 0.32 9.19 -15.28
CA LYS A 176 1.04 10.32 -15.90
C LYS A 176 0.16 11.55 -16.18
N ASP A 177 -1.15 11.36 -16.29
CA ASP A 177 -2.11 12.44 -16.52
C ASP A 177 -2.75 12.86 -15.19
N ALA A 178 -3.01 11.91 -14.29
CA ALA A 178 -3.53 12.18 -12.95
C ALA A 178 -2.57 13.03 -12.08
N ILE A 179 -1.25 12.82 -12.19
CA ILE A 179 -0.23 13.58 -11.42
C ILE A 179 -0.24 15.09 -11.73
N LYS A 180 -0.80 15.49 -12.88
CA LYS A 180 -0.90 16.90 -13.32
C LYS A 180 -2.16 17.59 -12.80
N LYS A 181 -3.09 16.86 -12.20
CA LYS A 181 -4.35 17.42 -11.69
C LYS A 181 -4.16 18.05 -10.31
N LYS A 182 -5.01 19.03 -9.98
CA LYS A 182 -5.12 19.56 -8.60
C LYS A 182 -5.80 18.58 -7.65
N HIS A 183 -6.73 17.78 -8.20
CA HIS A 183 -7.53 16.82 -7.46
C HIS A 183 -7.76 15.58 -8.31
N VAL A 184 -7.62 14.41 -7.70
CA VAL A 184 -7.84 13.10 -8.30
C VAL A 184 -8.87 12.36 -7.48
N GLU A 185 -10.02 12.10 -8.10
CA GLU A 185 -11.06 11.29 -7.48
C GLU A 185 -10.70 9.82 -7.55
N HIS A 186 -10.87 9.12 -6.43
CA HIS A 186 -10.75 7.69 -6.37
C HIS A 186 -12.12 7.06 -6.51
N LYS A 187 -12.24 6.08 -7.41
CA LYS A 187 -13.42 5.22 -7.50
C LYS A 187 -13.57 4.52 -6.15
N SER A 188 -14.67 4.82 -5.46
CA SER A 188 -15.05 4.05 -4.28
C SER A 188 -15.36 2.63 -4.73
N TYR A 189 -14.52 1.67 -4.34
CA TYR A 189 -14.77 0.25 -4.61
C TYR A 189 -15.82 -0.34 -3.68
N VAL A 190 -16.55 0.51 -2.96
CA VAL A 190 -17.63 0.11 -2.08
C VAL A 190 -18.81 -0.41 -2.91
N ARG A 191 -18.67 -1.66 -3.39
CA ARG A 191 -19.80 -2.52 -3.76
C ARG A 191 -20.46 -3.00 -2.47
N SER A 192 -20.97 -2.05 -1.72
CA SER A 192 -21.76 -2.36 -0.54
C SER A 192 -23.18 -2.64 -1.00
N SER A 193 -23.74 -3.78 -0.58
CA SER A 193 -25.17 -4.07 -0.69
C SER A 193 -26.04 -3.11 0.16
N ARG A 194 -25.40 -2.28 1.00
CA ARG A 194 -26.03 -1.33 1.92
C ARG A 194 -25.53 0.11 1.68
N ALA A 195 -26.27 1.10 2.18
CA ALA A 195 -25.79 2.47 2.18
C ALA A 195 -24.53 2.60 3.07
N VAL A 196 -23.51 3.32 2.57
CA VAL A 196 -22.26 3.64 3.29
C VAL A 196 -22.09 5.16 3.43
N GLY A 197 -21.28 5.61 4.38
CA GLY A 197 -21.09 7.05 4.63
C GLY A 197 -22.18 7.65 5.50
N LEU A 198 -22.55 8.90 5.21
CA LEU A 198 -23.58 9.64 5.97
C LEU A 198 -24.95 8.96 5.95
N LYS A 199 -25.21 8.11 4.95
CA LYS A 199 -26.44 7.35 4.79
C LYS A 199 -26.41 5.99 5.51
N GLU A 200 -25.30 5.64 6.15
CA GLU A 200 -25.14 4.38 6.88
C GLU A 200 -25.85 4.45 8.24
N LYS A 201 -26.80 3.54 8.49
CA LYS A 201 -27.43 3.40 9.82
C LYS A 201 -26.41 2.89 10.83
N LYS A 202 -25.99 3.78 11.74
CA LYS A 202 -25.03 3.48 12.80
C LYS A 202 -25.57 2.40 13.73
N LEU A 203 -24.67 1.55 14.23
CA LEU A 203 -24.93 0.72 15.41
C LEU A 203 -25.16 1.63 16.63
N PRO A 204 -26.13 1.32 17.49
CA PRO A 204 -26.23 1.91 18.82
C PRO A 204 -24.94 1.64 19.62
N LEU A 205 -24.54 2.56 20.50
CA LEU A 205 -23.26 2.46 21.22
C LEU A 205 -23.31 1.46 22.39
N ASP A 206 -24.51 1.18 22.88
CA ASP A 206 -24.84 0.31 24.02
C ASP A 206 -24.91 -1.19 23.66
N ILE A 207 -24.60 -1.55 22.41
CA ILE A 207 -24.57 -2.95 22.01
C ILE A 207 -23.20 -3.58 22.32
N VAL A 208 -23.24 -4.81 22.82
CA VAL A 208 -22.09 -5.71 22.87
C VAL A 208 -22.00 -6.52 21.59
N LEU A 209 -20.82 -6.59 20.99
CA LEU A 209 -20.59 -7.23 19.70
C LEU A 209 -19.33 -8.07 19.67
N ARG A 210 -19.25 -9.00 18.72
CA ARG A 210 -18.03 -9.73 18.37
C ARG A 210 -17.45 -9.16 17.09
N TYR A 211 -16.12 -9.17 16.95
CA TYR A 211 -15.46 -8.68 15.74
C TYR A 211 -14.85 -9.82 14.94
N LEU A 212 -14.67 -9.60 13.64
CA LEU A 212 -14.02 -10.56 12.75
C LEU A 212 -12.49 -10.55 12.93
N TYR A 213 -11.90 -11.70 13.24
CA TYR A 213 -10.45 -11.86 13.35
C TYR A 213 -9.73 -11.54 12.03
N GLN A 214 -8.56 -10.92 12.12
CA GLN A 214 -7.58 -10.88 11.04
C GLN A 214 -6.89 -12.23 10.92
N GLN A 215 -6.30 -12.48 9.75
CA GLN A 215 -5.41 -13.61 9.58
C GLN A 215 -4.25 -13.48 10.57
N GLY A 216 -4.01 -14.54 11.36
CA GLY A 216 -2.95 -14.58 12.37
C GLY A 216 -3.30 -13.97 13.74
N GLU A 217 -4.52 -13.44 13.96
CA GLU A 217 -4.86 -12.75 15.23
C GLU A 217 -5.05 -13.70 16.43
N LEU A 218 -5.46 -14.95 16.23
CA LEU A 218 -5.71 -15.90 17.32
C LEU A 218 -4.44 -16.60 17.84
N GLU A 219 -3.58 -17.07 16.93
CA GLU A 219 -2.44 -17.95 17.27
C GLU A 219 -1.17 -17.61 16.45
N GLY A 220 -1.07 -16.39 15.90
CA GLY A 220 0.16 -15.91 15.25
C GLY A 220 0.56 -16.64 13.96
N GLY A 221 -0.34 -17.43 13.37
CA GLY A 221 -0.03 -18.28 12.20
C GLY A 221 -1.14 -18.33 11.15
N SER A 222 -1.02 -19.29 10.22
CA SER A 222 -2.03 -19.54 9.19
C SER A 222 -3.32 -20.08 9.82
N LYS A 223 -4.43 -19.39 9.56
CA LYS A 223 -5.77 -19.78 10.01
C LYS A 223 -6.13 -21.18 9.49
N ARG A 224 -6.48 -22.11 10.39
CA ARG A 224 -7.03 -23.43 10.07
C ARG A 224 -8.51 -23.30 9.70
N ALA A 225 -9.04 -24.27 8.93
CA ALA A 225 -10.45 -24.28 8.53
C ALA A 225 -11.42 -24.33 9.72
N THR A 226 -10.96 -24.85 10.87
CA THR A 226 -11.74 -24.99 12.11
C THR A 226 -11.67 -23.78 13.03
N ASP A 227 -10.76 -22.83 12.78
CA ASP A 227 -10.57 -21.69 13.67
C ASP A 227 -11.77 -20.73 13.59
N PRO A 228 -12.24 -20.17 14.72
CA PRO A 228 -13.39 -19.29 14.73
C PRO A 228 -13.14 -18.03 13.89
N ASN A 229 -14.19 -17.59 13.17
CA ASN A 229 -14.12 -16.37 12.35
C ASN A 229 -14.20 -15.10 13.21
N TRP A 230 -14.91 -15.17 14.34
CA TRP A 230 -15.30 -14.05 15.18
C TRP A 230 -14.68 -14.17 16.56
N SER A 231 -14.47 -13.03 17.21
CA SER A 231 -13.93 -12.94 18.56
C SER A 231 -14.72 -13.83 19.53
N LEU A 232 -14.00 -14.54 20.40
CA LEU A 232 -14.62 -15.36 21.44
C LEU A 232 -15.32 -14.46 22.47
N GLU A 233 -14.66 -13.38 22.86
CA GLU A 233 -15.18 -12.35 23.75
C GLU A 233 -16.05 -11.33 23.01
N THR A 234 -16.91 -10.68 23.79
CA THR A 234 -17.75 -9.56 23.35
C THR A 234 -17.15 -8.23 23.79
N TYR A 235 -17.34 -7.20 22.98
CA TYR A 235 -16.81 -5.86 23.21
C TYR A 235 -17.88 -4.80 22.99
N GLU A 236 -17.75 -3.69 23.71
CA GLU A 236 -18.57 -2.49 23.53
C GLU A 236 -17.91 -1.52 22.54
N ILE A 237 -18.73 -0.68 21.91
CA ILE A 237 -18.25 0.38 21.03
C ILE A 237 -17.77 1.56 21.88
N SER A 238 -16.48 1.86 21.79
CA SER A 238 -15.87 3.00 22.47
C SER A 238 -16.13 4.32 21.75
N LYS A 239 -16.03 4.30 20.42
CA LYS A 239 -16.31 5.47 19.57
C LYS A 239 -16.66 5.04 18.15
N SER A 240 -17.36 5.91 17.43
CA SER A 240 -17.59 5.78 15.99
C SER A 240 -17.16 7.02 15.22
N VAL A 241 -16.60 6.84 14.02
CA VAL A 241 -16.13 7.90 13.13
C VAL A 241 -16.85 7.78 11.80
N THR A 242 -17.40 8.89 11.30
CA THR A 242 -18.10 8.94 10.01
C THR A 242 -17.41 9.94 9.10
N LYS A 243 -17.17 9.54 7.85
CA LYS A 243 -16.65 10.41 6.79
C LYS A 243 -17.52 10.24 5.55
N GLU A 244 -17.73 11.33 4.82
CA GLU A 244 -18.51 11.29 3.58
C GLU A 244 -17.89 10.30 2.58
N GLY A 245 -18.73 9.46 1.97
CA GLY A 245 -18.31 8.42 1.02
C GLY A 245 -17.52 7.24 1.60
N GLN A 246 -17.35 7.15 2.94
CA GLN A 246 -16.60 6.07 3.61
C GLN A 246 -17.50 5.28 4.58
N PRO A 247 -17.27 3.97 4.79
CA PRO A 247 -18.01 3.24 5.82
C PRO A 247 -17.74 3.81 7.22
N VAL A 248 -18.73 3.71 8.10
CA VAL A 248 -18.58 4.09 9.51
C VAL A 248 -17.54 3.19 10.18
N LEU A 249 -16.55 3.82 10.81
CA LEU A 249 -15.52 3.15 11.58
C LEU A 249 -15.93 3.07 13.05
N TYR A 250 -15.90 1.87 13.61
CA TYR A 250 -16.15 1.57 15.02
C TYR A 250 -14.83 1.21 15.71
N TYR A 251 -14.59 1.77 16.88
CA TYR A 251 -13.51 1.37 17.76
C TYR A 251 -14.13 0.69 18.98
N LEU A 252 -13.48 -0.37 19.46
CA LEU A 252 -13.99 -1.20 20.55
C LEU A 252 -13.12 -1.04 21.80
N ASN A 253 -13.68 -1.32 22.97
CA ASN A 253 -12.94 -1.37 24.23
C ASN A 253 -12.06 -2.63 24.29
N GLY A 254 -10.92 -2.64 23.62
CA GLY A 254 -9.97 -3.76 23.64
C GLY A 254 -8.98 -3.71 22.48
N PRO A 255 -9.35 -4.18 21.28
CA PRO A 255 -8.48 -4.16 20.11
C PRO A 255 -8.07 -2.73 19.69
N SER A 256 -6.78 -2.54 19.37
CA SER A 256 -6.16 -1.25 19.00
C SER A 256 -6.53 -0.74 17.59
N ARG A 257 -7.54 -1.33 16.93
CA ARG A 257 -7.87 -1.06 15.51
C ARG A 257 -9.34 -0.71 15.27
N GLY A 258 -9.61 -0.12 14.11
CA GLY A 258 -10.96 0.22 13.65
C GLY A 258 -11.65 -0.93 12.90
N PHE A 259 -12.96 -1.03 13.09
CA PHE A 259 -13.85 -2.03 12.51
C PHE A 259 -14.95 -1.36 11.69
N VAL A 260 -15.55 -2.10 10.77
CA VAL A 260 -16.74 -1.66 10.03
C VAL A 260 -17.88 -2.60 10.37
N LYS A 261 -19.11 -2.09 10.33
CA LYS A 261 -20.31 -2.92 10.52
C LYS A 261 -20.42 -3.91 9.36
N GLU A 262 -20.47 -5.19 9.67
CA GLU A 262 -20.88 -6.22 8.72
C GLU A 262 -22.28 -6.68 9.14
N ILE A 263 -23.23 -6.66 8.19
CA ILE A 263 -24.60 -7.09 8.46
C ILE A 263 -24.73 -8.52 7.99
N GLU A 264 -25.16 -9.39 8.89
CA GLU A 264 -26.04 -10.49 8.56
C GLU A 264 -27.40 -10.16 9.20
N ARG A 265 -28.49 -10.27 8.44
CA ARG A 265 -29.82 -10.28 9.07
C ARG A 265 -29.89 -11.59 9.84
N VAL A 266 -29.85 -11.47 11.15
CA VAL A 266 -30.30 -12.52 12.04
C VAL A 266 -31.74 -12.13 12.38
N GLU A 267 -32.70 -12.93 11.93
CA GLU A 267 -34.07 -12.90 12.43
C GLU A 267 -34.10 -13.24 13.92
#